data_AF-A0A5S3SEF8-F1
#
_entry.id   AF-A0A5S3SEF8-F1
#
_cell.length_a   1.000
_cell.length_b   1.000
_cell.length_c   1.000
_cell.angle_alpha   90.00
_cell.angle_beta   90.00
_cell.angle_gamma   90.00
#
_symmetry.space_group_name_H-M   'P 1'
#
loop_
_entity.id
_entity.type
_entity.pdbx_description
1 polymer ?
#
loop_
_entity_poly.entity_id
_entity_poly.type
_entity_poly.pdbx_seq_one_letter_code
_entity_poly.pdbx_strand_id
1 'polypeptide(L)' 'MSELLVVNVKHITDHILEIEFNDGHVSAVDFAAFIFCIGHPDYEHYKKVNHFLKFDIKDGN' A
#
# COMPACT_ATOMS: atom_id res chain seq x y z
N MET A 1 15.78 -10.29 16.32
CA MET A 1 14.82 -9.20 16.10
C MET A 1 13.77 -9.79 15.17
N SER A 2 12.51 -9.92 15.57
CA SER A 2 11.49 -10.42 14.64
C SER A 2 11.25 -9.34 13.59
N GLU A 3 11.42 -9.71 12.32
CA GLU A 3 11.11 -8.83 11.19
C GLU A 3 9.58 -8.65 11.12
N LEU A 4 9.16 -7.42 10.89
CA LEU A 4 7.76 -7.02 10.88
C LEU A 4 7.26 -7.27 9.47
N LEU A 5 6.57 -8.40 9.28
CA LEU A 5 6.17 -8.90 7.97
C LEU A 5 4.76 -8.45 7.66
N VAL A 6 4.52 -8.00 6.42
CA VAL A 6 3.17 -7.80 5.92
C VAL A 6 2.55 -9.15 5.62
N VAL A 7 1.52 -9.54 6.35
CA VAL A 7 0.81 -10.82 6.17
C VAL A 7 -0.44 -10.67 5.32
N ASN A 8 -1.04 -9.47 5.30
CA ASN A 8 -2.24 -9.20 4.53
C ASN A 8 -2.29 -7.74 4.11
N VAL A 9 -2.90 -7.47 2.96
CA VAL A 9 -3.19 -6.12 2.50
C VAL A 9 -4.57 -6.10 1.89
N LYS A 10 -5.41 -5.20 2.41
CA LYS A 10 -6.77 -5.01 1.97
C LYS A 10 -6.96 -3.60 1.46
N HIS A 11 -7.52 -3.49 0.26
CA HIS A 11 -7.98 -2.21 -0.25
C HIS A 11 -9.25 -1.79 0.48
N ILE A 12 -9.24 -0.59 1.07
CA ILE A 12 -10.45 -0.02 1.70
C ILE A 12 -11.18 0.86 0.69
N THR A 13 -10.53 1.92 0.21
CA THR A 13 -11.11 2.90 -0.72
C THR A 13 -10.01 3.72 -1.37
N ASP A 14 -10.22 4.19 -2.61
CA ASP A 14 -9.27 5.04 -3.34
C ASP A 14 -7.82 4.52 -3.32
N HIS A 15 -6.91 5.22 -2.64
CA HIS A 15 -5.50 4.85 -2.47
C HIS A 15 -5.18 4.51 -1.00
N ILE A 16 -6.20 4.11 -0.24
CA ILE A 16 -6.08 3.71 1.15
C ILE A 16 -6.00 2.20 1.22
N LEU A 17 -4.91 1.71 1.85
CA LEU A 17 -4.69 0.29 2.11
C LEU A 17 -4.67 0.05 3.62
N GLU A 18 -5.32 -1.03 4.00
CA GLU A 18 -5.20 -1.62 5.33
C GLU A 18 -4.16 -2.73 5.24
N ILE A 19 -3.10 -2.59 6.02
CA ILE A 19 -1.95 -3.48 6.06
C ILE A 19 -1.97 -4.21 7.39
N GLU A 20 -2.04 -5.53 7.35
CA GLU A 20 -1.94 -6.41 8.50
C GLU A 20 -0.52 -6.94 8.60
N PHE A 21 0.03 -6.89 9.80
CA PHE A 21 1.37 -7.34 10.11
C PHE A 21 1.35 -8.66 10.90
N ASN A 22 2.46 -9.39 10.86
CA ASN A 22 2.62 -10.68 11.55
C ASN A 22 2.50 -10.63 13.07
N ASP A 23 2.58 -9.44 13.68
CA ASP A 23 2.38 -9.20 15.10
C ASP A 23 0.90 -8.98 15.47
N GLY A 24 0.00 -8.99 14.47
CA GLY A 24 -1.42 -8.72 14.62
C GLY A 24 -1.77 -7.23 14.59
N HIS A 25 -0.81 -6.32 14.35
CA HIS A 25 -1.13 -4.93 14.11
C HIS A 25 -1.76 -4.75 12.73
N VAL A 26 -2.80 -3.91 12.71
CA VAL A 26 -3.44 -3.44 11.47
C VAL A 26 -3.22 -1.94 11.37
N SER A 27 -2.68 -1.49 10.24
CA SER A 27 -2.46 -0.08 9.96
C SER A 27 -3.17 0.33 8.68
N ALA A 28 -4.00 1.36 8.77
CA ALA A 28 -4.58 2.02 7.61
C ALA A 28 -3.62 3.11 7.12
N VAL A 29 -3.11 2.96 5.91
CA VAL A 29 -2.15 3.88 5.29
C VAL A 29 -2.79 4.52 4.08
N ASP A 30 -2.85 5.85 4.07
CA ASP A 30 -3.29 6.63 2.93
C ASP A 30 -2.09 6.92 2.01
N PHE A 31 -2.06 6.22 0.86
CA PHE A 31 -1.04 6.44 -0.15
C PHE A 31 -1.38 7.60 -1.10
N ALA A 32 -2.60 8.16 -1.06
CA ALA A 32 -2.95 9.30 -1.91
C ALA A 32 -2.04 10.50 -1.61
N ALA A 33 -1.85 10.83 -0.34
CA ALA A 33 -0.95 11.92 0.04
C ALA A 33 0.45 11.73 -0.56
N PHE A 34 0.98 10.50 -0.55
CA PHE A 34 2.32 10.21 -1.07
C PHE A 34 2.39 10.27 -2.60
N ILE A 35 1.45 9.60 -3.27
CA ILE A 35 1.36 9.52 -4.74
C ILE A 35 1.13 10.90 -5.36
N PHE A 36 0.27 11.72 -4.75
CA PHE A 36 -0.10 13.03 -5.29
C PHE A 36 0.87 14.14 -4.86
N CYS A 37 1.55 14.04 -3.71
CA CYS A 37 2.46 15.09 -3.23
C CYS A 37 3.85 15.04 -3.87
N ILE A 38 4.39 13.86 -4.18
CA ILE A 38 5.76 13.73 -4.70
C ILE A 38 5.83 14.00 -6.21
N GLY A 39 4.74 13.76 -6.95
CA GLY A 39 4.69 14.02 -8.39
C GLY A 39 5.73 13.24 -9.20
N HIS A 40 6.13 12.05 -8.72
CA HIS A 40 7.10 11.21 -9.42
C HIS A 40 6.43 10.53 -10.63
N PRO A 41 7.09 10.47 -11.81
CA PRO A 41 6.53 9.84 -13.00
C PRO A 41 6.18 8.35 -12.79
N ASP A 42 6.89 7.65 -11.90
CA ASP A 42 6.54 6.26 -11.56
C ASP A 42 5.25 6.16 -10.72
N TYR A 43 4.89 7.20 -9.97
CA TYR A 43 3.66 7.24 -9.17
C TYR A 43 2.45 7.72 -9.96
N GLU A 44 2.65 8.41 -11.09
CA GLU A 44 1.59 8.84 -12.00
C GLU A 44 0.69 7.66 -12.43
N HIS A 45 1.28 6.48 -12.65
CA HIS A 45 0.53 5.29 -13.03
C HIS A 45 -0.44 4.84 -11.93
N TYR A 46 -0.05 5.00 -10.67
CA TYR A 46 -0.83 4.63 -9.51
C TYR A 46 -1.88 5.66 -9.13
N LYS A 47 -1.86 6.89 -9.69
CA LYS A 47 -2.96 7.88 -9.54
C LYS A 47 -4.31 7.37 -10.04
N LYS A 48 -4.29 6.41 -10.97
CA LYS A 48 -5.49 5.70 -11.40
C LYS A 48 -5.72 4.52 -10.47
N VAL A 49 -6.81 4.57 -9.70
CA VAL A 49 -7.21 3.51 -8.77
C VAL A 49 -7.23 2.12 -9.42
N ASN A 50 -7.61 1.99 -10.70
CA ASN A 50 -7.59 0.70 -11.41
C ASN A 50 -6.18 0.09 -11.55
N HIS A 51 -5.14 0.92 -11.59
CA HIS A 51 -3.75 0.47 -11.62
C HIS A 51 -3.21 0.27 -10.21
N PHE A 52 -3.69 1.05 -9.24
CA PHE A 52 -3.43 0.82 -7.83
C PHE A 52 -3.99 -0.53 -7.37
N LEU A 53 -5.23 -0.88 -7.70
CA LEU A 53 -5.89 -2.15 -7.38
C LEU A 53 -5.22 -3.39 -7.98
N LYS A 54 -4.33 -3.22 -8.96
CA LYS A 54 -3.49 -4.28 -9.53
C LYS A 54 -2.13 -4.36 -8.85
N PHE A 55 -2.02 -3.88 -7.61
CA PHE A 55 -0.79 -4.02 -6.85
C PHE A 55 -0.45 -5.50 -6.66
N ASP A 56 0.82 -5.82 -6.84
CA ASP A 56 1.38 -7.14 -6.61
C ASP A 56 2.47 -6.98 -5.55
N ILE A 57 2.29 -7.61 -4.39
CA ILE A 57 3.28 -7.58 -3.32
C ILE A 57 4.33 -8.62 -3.69
N LYS A 58 5.37 -8.20 -4.42
CA LYS A 58 6.37 -9.13 -4.95
C LYS A 58 7.41 -9.62 -3.95
N ASP A 59 7.56 -8.98 -2.80
CA ASP A 59 8.44 -9.47 -1.74
C ASP A 59 7.95 -8.91 -0.40
N GLY A 60 7.27 -9.77 0.37
CA GLY A 60 7.15 -9.59 1.81
C GLY A 60 8.30 -10.34 2.45
N ASN A 61 9.44 -9.67 2.63
CA ASN A 61 10.46 -10.15 3.56
C ASN A 61 10.22 -9.61 4.96
#